data_AF-A0A840QFJ2-F1
#
_entry.id   AF-A0A840QFJ2-F1
#
_cell.length_a   1.000
_cell.length_b   1.000
_cell.length_c   1.000
_cell.angle_alpha   90.00
_cell.angle_beta   90.00
_cell.angle_gamma   90.00
#
_symmetry.space_group_name_H-M   'P 1'
#
loop_
_entity.id
_entity.type
_entity.pdbx_description
1 polymer ?
#
loop_
_entity_poly.entity_id
_entity_poly.type
_entity_poly.pdbx_seq_one_letter_code
_entity_poly.pdbx_strand_id
1 'polypeptide(L)'
;MSEQFLRQKHDRLFQFWDTNRDGVIEWADVQAVVEGVSNAFGWAEDSAQKRRLSSATRRWWDDMFAPYAVNGELARDPFVTCLHNWATADRSAFREVLAPAAEAYAAMGDLDGDGTVNEDEYVKVFGSSIQMSEDESRDAFRRLDRDGDGLISVEEFAADTVEYFTATDRAAPGNWLLGPIEPSKA
;
A
#
# COMPACT_ATOMS: atom_id res chain seq x y z
N MET A 1 7.48 1.04 -23.88
CA MET A 1 6.10 1.28 -23.37
C MET A 1 5.87 0.69 -21.98
N SER A 2 6.43 -0.49 -21.65
CA SER A 2 6.33 -1.10 -20.31
C SER A 2 7.04 -0.30 -19.21
N GLU A 3 8.26 0.20 -19.45
CA GLU A 3 9.03 0.96 -18.45
C GLU A 3 8.36 2.28 -18.00
N GLN A 4 7.72 3.00 -18.93
CA GLN A 4 7.04 4.26 -18.61
C GLN A 4 5.82 4.03 -17.70
N PHE A 5 5.10 2.93 -17.92
CA PHE A 5 3.96 2.53 -17.09
C PHE A 5 4.41 2.07 -15.69
N LEU A 6 5.49 1.30 -15.59
CA LEU A 6 6.08 0.92 -14.30
C LEU A 6 6.55 2.15 -13.51
N ARG A 7 7.17 3.12 -14.17
CA ARG A 7 7.57 4.39 -13.52
C ARG A 7 6.35 5.17 -12.99
N GLN A 8 5.24 5.22 -13.73
CA GLN A 8 4.01 5.85 -13.26
C GLN A 8 3.46 5.17 -12.00
N LYS A 9 3.51 3.83 -11.94
CA LYS A 9 3.13 3.07 -10.75
C LYS A 9 4.04 3.39 -9.56
N HIS A 10 5.35 3.40 -9.75
CA HIS A 10 6.29 3.76 -8.68
C HIS A 10 6.08 5.19 -8.18
N ASP A 11 5.78 6.13 -9.07
CA ASP A 11 5.52 7.52 -8.69
C ASP A 11 4.24 7.67 -7.87
N ARG A 12 3.18 6.94 -8.25
CA ARG A 12 1.93 6.92 -7.50
C ARG A 12 2.12 6.29 -6.12
N LEU A 13 2.87 5.20 -6.03
CA LEU A 13 3.20 4.59 -4.75
C LEU A 13 4.08 5.50 -3.88
N PHE A 14 5.02 6.24 -4.47
CA PHE A 14 5.80 7.22 -3.71
C PHE A 14 4.89 8.31 -3.11
N GLN A 15 4.03 8.89 -3.94
CA GLN A 15 3.06 9.91 -3.51
C GLN A 15 2.03 9.40 -2.50
N PHE A 16 1.75 8.09 -2.52
CA PHE A 16 0.91 7.47 -1.50
C PHE A 16 1.56 7.56 -0.12
N TRP A 17 2.88 7.33 -0.05
CA TRP A 17 3.61 7.30 1.22
C TRP A 17 4.13 8.67 1.66
N ASP A 18 4.39 9.59 0.73
CA ASP A 18 4.72 11.00 0.98
C ASP A 18 3.43 11.80 1.28
N THR A 19 2.91 11.63 2.50
CA THR A 19 1.61 12.18 2.91
C THR A 19 1.63 13.70 3.04
N ASN A 20 2.76 14.26 3.49
CA ASN A 20 2.94 15.69 3.68
C ASN A 20 3.37 16.42 2.38
N ARG A 21 3.75 15.66 1.34
CA ARG A 21 4.18 16.12 0.00
C ARG A 21 5.47 16.93 0.01
N ASP A 22 6.38 16.62 0.91
CA ASP A 22 7.69 17.28 1.01
C ASP A 22 8.73 16.66 0.06
N GLY A 23 8.39 15.55 -0.61
CA GLY A 23 9.24 14.87 -1.59
C GLY A 23 10.17 13.83 -0.98
N VAL A 24 10.02 13.50 0.30
CA VAL A 24 10.65 12.37 0.98
C VAL A 24 9.59 11.53 1.68
N ILE A 25 9.88 10.26 1.93
CA ILE A 25 9.06 9.44 2.84
C ILE A 25 9.82 9.35 4.15
N GLU A 26 9.16 9.74 5.23
CA GLU A 26 9.67 9.66 6.58
C GLU A 26 8.80 8.75 7.46
N TRP A 27 9.33 8.40 8.64
CA TRP A 27 8.51 7.76 9.67
C TRP A 27 7.30 8.64 10.07
N ALA A 28 7.45 9.97 10.01
CA ALA A 28 6.37 10.90 10.29
C ALA A 28 5.17 10.73 9.35
N ASP A 29 5.41 10.44 8.06
CA ASP A 29 4.33 10.15 7.11
C ASP A 29 3.59 8.86 7.45
N VAL A 30 4.35 7.81 7.78
CA VAL A 30 3.77 6.53 8.19
C VAL A 30 2.94 6.71 9.47
N GLN A 31 3.39 7.54 10.42
CA GLN A 31 2.60 7.89 11.60
C GLN A 31 1.33 8.68 11.25
N ALA A 32 1.40 9.60 10.28
CA ALA A 32 0.23 10.35 9.84
C ALA A 32 -0.86 9.44 9.26
N VAL A 33 -0.49 8.37 8.55
CA VAL A 33 -1.43 7.33 8.09
C VAL A 33 -2.11 6.64 9.27
N VAL A 34 -1.33 6.21 10.27
CA VAL A 34 -1.88 5.55 11.49
C VAL A 34 -2.88 6.47 12.20
N GLU A 35 -2.54 7.75 12.35
CA GLU A 35 -3.42 8.75 12.96
C GLU A 35 -4.68 9.01 12.12
N GLY A 36 -4.55 9.09 10.79
CA GLY A 36 -5.67 9.25 9.87
C GLY A 36 -6.68 8.12 9.99
N VAL A 37 -6.20 6.87 9.97
CA VAL A 37 -7.03 5.68 10.15
C VAL A 37 -7.64 5.66 11.55
N SER A 38 -6.84 5.89 12.60
CA SER A 38 -7.35 5.92 13.99
C SER A 38 -8.50 6.92 14.15
N ASN A 39 -8.38 8.10 13.56
CA ASN A 39 -9.41 9.13 13.59
C ASN A 39 -10.65 8.74 12.79
N ALA A 40 -10.49 8.15 11.61
CA ALA A 40 -11.60 7.73 10.75
C ALA A 40 -12.47 6.63 11.40
N PHE A 41 -11.84 5.75 12.18
CA PHE A 41 -12.54 4.70 12.92
C PHE A 41 -12.94 5.10 14.35
N GLY A 42 -12.57 6.31 14.79
CA GLY A 42 -12.88 6.81 16.13
C GLY A 42 -12.25 5.98 17.24
N TRP A 43 -11.07 5.39 16.99
CA TRP A 43 -10.37 4.59 17.99
C TRP A 43 -9.83 5.46 19.13
N ALA A 44 -9.78 4.88 20.33
CA ALA A 44 -9.07 5.49 21.45
C ALA A 44 -7.55 5.47 21.22
N GLU A 45 -6.85 6.44 21.80
CA GLU A 45 -5.39 6.55 21.76
C GLU A 45 -4.66 5.28 22.25
N ASP A 46 -5.23 4.60 23.23
CA ASP A 46 -4.72 3.36 23.81
C ASP A 46 -5.49 2.11 23.34
N SER A 47 -6.17 2.19 22.20
CA SER A 47 -6.86 1.05 21.61
C SER A 47 -5.87 -0.05 21.19
N ALA A 48 -6.34 -1.30 21.22
CA ALA A 48 -5.54 -2.43 20.74
C ALA A 48 -5.31 -2.35 19.22
N GLN A 49 -6.29 -1.82 18.50
CA GLN A 49 -6.27 -1.60 17.05
C GLN A 49 -5.16 -0.61 16.66
N LYS A 50 -5.13 0.59 17.27
CA LYS A 50 -4.07 1.58 17.01
C LYS A 50 -2.67 1.03 17.30
N ARG A 51 -2.51 0.27 18.39
CA ARG A 51 -1.23 -0.38 18.72
C ARG A 51 -0.80 -1.44 17.70
N ARG A 52 -1.74 -2.28 17.24
CA ARG A 52 -1.48 -3.29 16.20
C ARG A 52 -1.05 -2.62 14.90
N LEU A 53 -1.83 -1.64 14.46
CA LEU A 53 -1.55 -0.86 13.25
C LEU A 53 -0.17 -0.20 13.33
N SER A 54 0.12 0.48 14.43
CA SER A 54 1.41 1.14 14.67
C SER A 54 2.59 0.15 14.66
N SER A 55 2.40 -1.06 15.18
CA SER A 55 3.44 -2.09 15.23
C SER A 55 3.69 -2.69 13.84
N ALA A 56 2.62 -2.94 13.08
CA ALA A 56 2.71 -3.46 11.71
C ALA A 56 3.41 -2.46 10.78
N THR A 57 2.99 -1.19 10.81
CA THR A 57 3.60 -0.14 9.98
C THR A 57 5.03 0.16 10.39
N ARG A 58 5.36 0.05 11.68
CA ARG A 58 6.75 0.18 12.17
C ARG A 58 7.65 -0.91 11.62
N ARG A 59 7.24 -2.17 11.75
CA ARG A 59 8.01 -3.31 11.22
C ARG A 59 8.26 -3.13 9.74
N TRP A 60 7.22 -2.74 9.01
CA TRP A 60 7.31 -2.52 7.58
C TRP A 60 8.26 -1.38 7.21
N TRP A 61 8.20 -0.24 7.89
CA TRP A 61 9.16 0.85 7.71
C TRP A 61 10.60 0.37 7.92
N ASP A 62 10.85 -0.33 9.03
CA ASP A 62 12.18 -0.81 9.40
C ASP A 62 12.74 -1.85 8.41
N ASP A 63 11.88 -2.75 7.90
CA ASP A 63 12.28 -3.83 6.98
C ASP A 63 12.43 -3.32 5.53
N MET A 64 11.57 -2.41 5.08
CA MET A 64 11.45 -2.05 3.66
C MET A 64 12.10 -0.71 3.29
N PHE A 65 12.04 0.29 4.16
CA PHE A 65 12.43 1.66 3.81
C PHE A 65 13.64 2.16 4.58
N ALA A 66 13.72 1.88 5.88
CA ALA A 66 14.85 2.29 6.71
C ALA A 66 16.23 1.89 6.16
N PRO A 67 16.43 0.72 5.49
CA PRO A 67 17.72 0.37 4.89
C PRO A 67 18.16 1.29 3.75
N TYR A 68 17.22 1.99 3.11
CA TYR A 68 17.46 2.87 1.95
C TYR A 68 17.33 4.35 2.30
N ALA A 69 16.79 4.66 3.49
CA ALA A 69 16.67 6.01 3.99
C ALA A 69 18.03 6.59 4.40
N VAL A 70 18.29 7.84 4.02
CA VAL A 70 19.49 8.58 4.44
C VAL A 70 19.07 9.60 5.48
N ASN A 71 19.63 9.49 6.69
CA ASN A 71 19.21 10.30 7.85
C ASN A 71 17.72 10.18 8.22
N GLY A 72 17.08 9.06 7.88
CA GLY A 72 15.65 8.83 8.15
C GLY A 72 14.72 9.31 7.03
N GLU A 73 15.26 9.92 5.98
CA GLU A 73 14.52 10.40 4.82
C GLU A 73 14.73 9.47 3.62
N LEU A 74 13.64 8.96 3.04
CA LEU A 74 13.68 8.17 1.81
C LEU A 74 13.23 9.03 0.63
N ALA A 75 14.21 9.58 -0.09
CA ALA A 75 13.94 10.35 -1.31
C ALA A 75 13.40 9.46 -2.45
N ARG A 76 12.71 10.11 -3.40
CA ARG A 76 12.09 9.44 -4.56
C ARG A 76 13.06 8.58 -5.37
N ASP A 77 14.25 9.07 -5.66
CA ASP A 77 15.19 8.34 -6.53
C ASP A 77 15.68 7.04 -5.89
N PRO A 78 16.19 7.03 -4.64
CA PRO A 78 16.46 5.80 -3.90
C PRO A 78 15.27 4.85 -3.81
N PHE A 79 14.05 5.38 -3.58
CA PHE A 79 12.82 4.59 -3.55
C PHE A 79 12.56 3.88 -4.88
N VAL A 80 12.61 4.61 -6.00
CA VAL A 80 12.39 4.04 -7.34
C VAL A 80 13.49 3.05 -7.70
N THR A 81 14.75 3.33 -7.34
CA THR A 81 15.88 2.42 -7.57
C THR A 81 15.71 1.12 -6.76
N CYS A 82 15.30 1.23 -5.51
CA CYS A 82 15.02 0.09 -4.65
C CYS A 82 13.95 -0.82 -5.26
N LEU A 83 12.80 -0.25 -5.63
CA LEU A 83 11.71 -0.97 -6.30
C LEU A 83 12.15 -1.60 -7.62
N HIS A 84 12.93 -0.88 -8.43
CA HIS A 84 13.42 -1.39 -9.71
C HIS A 84 14.37 -2.57 -9.53
N ASN A 85 15.30 -2.48 -8.57
CA ASN A 85 16.23 -3.57 -8.26
C ASN A 85 15.50 -4.81 -7.77
N TRP A 86 14.44 -4.63 -6.99
CA TRP A 86 13.61 -5.73 -6.51
C TRP A 86 12.75 -6.35 -7.63
N ALA A 87 12.13 -5.54 -8.49
CA ALA A 87 11.31 -6.02 -9.60
C ALA A 87 12.13 -6.73 -10.69
N THR A 88 13.42 -6.40 -10.82
CA THR A 88 14.35 -7.03 -11.77
C THR A 88 15.15 -8.20 -11.16
N ALA A 89 15.18 -8.32 -9.83
CA ALA A 89 15.59 -9.54 -9.16
C ALA A 89 14.59 -10.68 -9.47
N ASP A 90 15.00 -11.93 -9.23
CA ASP A 90 14.15 -13.11 -9.44
C ASP A 90 12.75 -12.88 -8.84
N ARG A 91 11.68 -13.06 -9.65
CA ARG A 91 10.28 -12.84 -9.24
C ARG A 91 9.89 -13.64 -8.00
N SER A 92 10.55 -14.77 -7.73
CA SER A 92 10.37 -15.54 -6.50
C SER A 92 10.98 -14.84 -5.28
N ALA A 93 12.20 -14.32 -5.40
CA ALA A 93 12.84 -13.49 -4.37
C ALA A 93 12.06 -12.19 -4.13
N PHE A 94 11.45 -11.63 -5.17
CA PHE A 94 10.59 -10.45 -5.07
C PHE A 94 9.36 -10.69 -4.20
N ARG A 95 8.74 -11.87 -4.32
CA ARG A 95 7.60 -12.29 -3.49
C ARG A 95 7.97 -12.40 -2.01
N GLU A 96 9.13 -12.99 -1.71
CA GLU A 96 9.63 -13.13 -0.34
C GLU A 96 9.95 -11.78 0.30
N VAL A 97 10.50 -10.84 -0.47
CA VAL A 97 10.77 -9.47 0.00
C VAL A 97 9.49 -8.68 0.24
N LEU A 98 8.48 -8.89 -0.61
CA LEU A 98 7.19 -8.19 -0.49
C LEU A 98 6.21 -8.86 0.46
N ALA A 99 6.37 -10.13 0.83
CA ALA A 99 5.43 -10.81 1.73
C ALA A 99 5.30 -10.08 3.08
N PRO A 100 6.38 -9.67 3.77
CA PRO A 100 6.26 -8.85 4.98
C PRO A 100 5.56 -7.50 4.76
N ALA A 101 5.72 -6.92 3.56
CA ALA A 101 5.07 -5.67 3.20
C ALA A 101 3.57 -5.86 2.93
N ALA A 102 3.20 -6.91 2.20
CA ALA A 102 1.82 -7.26 1.95
C ALA A 102 1.10 -7.68 3.25
N GLU A 103 1.75 -8.42 4.15
CA GLU A 103 1.24 -8.72 5.49
C GLU A 103 1.01 -7.45 6.30
N ALA A 104 1.98 -6.53 6.30
CA ALA A 104 1.83 -5.27 7.03
C ALA A 104 0.71 -4.41 6.45
N TYR A 105 0.58 -4.38 5.12
CA TYR A 105 -0.45 -3.63 4.42
C TYR A 105 -1.85 -4.24 4.60
N ALA A 106 -1.96 -5.57 4.53
CA ALA A 106 -3.17 -6.29 4.89
C ALA A 106 -3.52 -6.04 6.36
N ALA A 107 -2.56 -6.04 7.28
CA ALA A 107 -2.78 -5.66 8.68
C ALA A 107 -3.15 -4.18 8.88
N MET A 108 -2.95 -3.32 7.87
CA MET A 108 -3.52 -1.96 7.89
C MET A 108 -4.99 -1.93 7.48
N GLY A 109 -5.43 -2.88 6.65
CA GLY A 109 -6.83 -3.04 6.23
C GLY A 109 -7.64 -3.97 7.14
N ASP A 110 -7.00 -4.95 7.78
CA ASP A 110 -7.60 -5.93 8.71
C ASP A 110 -7.66 -5.30 10.11
N LEU A 111 -8.74 -4.58 10.34
CA LEU A 111 -8.85 -3.70 11.51
C LEU A 111 -9.46 -4.39 12.72
N ASP A 112 -10.28 -5.41 12.48
CA ASP A 112 -10.80 -6.28 13.54
C ASP A 112 -9.86 -7.45 13.86
N GLY A 113 -8.89 -7.74 13.00
CA GLY A 113 -7.88 -8.77 13.18
C GLY A 113 -8.40 -10.17 12.86
N ASP A 114 -9.38 -10.28 11.96
CA ASP A 114 -9.94 -11.55 11.50
C ASP A 114 -9.11 -12.22 10.39
N GLY A 115 -8.07 -11.54 9.90
CA GLY A 115 -7.15 -12.02 8.88
C GLY A 115 -7.61 -11.70 7.45
N THR A 116 -8.70 -10.95 7.30
CA THR A 116 -9.25 -10.52 6.01
C THR A 116 -9.56 -9.02 6.03
N VAL A 117 -9.72 -8.44 4.85
CA VAL A 117 -10.12 -7.04 4.70
C VAL A 117 -11.46 -7.00 4.00
N ASN A 118 -12.50 -6.48 4.64
CA ASN A 118 -13.80 -6.29 4.01
C ASN A 118 -13.89 -4.94 3.25
N GLU A 119 -14.93 -4.78 2.43
CA GLU A 119 -15.10 -3.57 1.59
C GLU A 119 -15.16 -2.28 2.43
N ASP A 120 -15.84 -2.30 3.58
CA ASP A 120 -15.98 -1.11 4.42
C ASP A 120 -14.66 -0.72 5.10
N GLU A 121 -13.86 -1.70 5.50
CA GLU A 121 -12.51 -1.49 6.02
C GLU A 121 -11.60 -0.92 4.94
N TYR A 122 -11.59 -1.53 3.76
CA TYR A 122 -10.83 -1.04 2.61
C TYR A 122 -11.22 0.40 2.28
N VAL A 123 -12.51 0.69 2.10
CA VAL A 123 -12.99 2.03 1.75
C VAL A 123 -12.62 3.06 2.82
N LYS A 124 -12.74 2.73 4.11
CA LYS A 124 -12.41 3.69 5.18
C LYS A 124 -10.92 3.91 5.32
N VAL A 125 -10.10 2.87 5.26
CA VAL A 125 -8.64 3.00 5.34
C VAL A 125 -8.16 3.80 4.14
N PHE A 126 -8.54 3.39 2.93
CA PHE A 126 -8.07 4.01 1.70
C PHE A 126 -8.68 5.40 1.49
N GLY A 127 -9.93 5.64 1.88
CA GLY A 127 -10.55 6.97 1.78
C GLY A 127 -10.11 7.97 2.85
N SER A 128 -9.61 7.51 4.01
CA SER A 128 -9.13 8.40 5.08
C SER A 128 -7.64 8.71 5.00
N SER A 129 -6.85 7.76 4.51
CA SER A 129 -5.40 7.90 4.37
C SER A 129 -4.97 8.29 2.95
N ILE A 130 -5.83 8.06 1.95
CA ILE A 130 -5.49 8.25 0.54
C ILE A 130 -6.55 9.14 -0.09
N GLN A 131 -6.12 9.96 -1.04
CA GLN A 131 -7.00 10.80 -1.87
C GLN A 131 -7.77 9.98 -2.91
N MET A 132 -8.13 8.73 -2.60
CA MET A 132 -9.07 7.95 -3.40
C MET A 132 -10.48 8.33 -3.00
N SER A 133 -11.33 8.57 -3.99
CA SER A 133 -12.77 8.68 -3.72
C SER A 133 -13.31 7.36 -3.20
N GLU A 134 -14.44 7.42 -2.50
CA GLU A 134 -15.17 6.22 -2.07
C GLU A 134 -15.48 5.30 -3.26
N ASP A 135 -15.93 5.88 -4.38
CA ASP A 135 -16.23 5.13 -5.61
C ASP A 135 -15.00 4.43 -6.20
N GLU A 136 -13.85 5.10 -6.23
CA GLU A 136 -12.58 4.48 -6.68
C GLU A 136 -12.11 3.38 -5.72
N SER A 137 -12.34 3.56 -4.42
CA SER A 137 -11.99 2.55 -3.40
C SER A 137 -12.85 1.31 -3.53
N ARG A 138 -14.16 1.47 -3.78
CA ARG A 138 -15.07 0.34 -4.05
C ARG A 138 -14.76 -0.36 -5.37
N ASP A 139 -14.40 0.37 -6.42
CA ASP A 139 -14.00 -0.26 -7.69
C ASP A 139 -12.66 -1.00 -7.58
N ALA A 140 -11.71 -0.45 -6.82
CA ALA A 140 -10.46 -1.14 -6.51
C ALA A 140 -10.73 -2.43 -5.72
N PHE A 141 -11.53 -2.37 -4.65
CA PHE A 141 -11.90 -3.53 -3.85
C PHE A 141 -12.43 -4.68 -4.71
N ARG A 142 -13.44 -4.43 -5.56
CA ARG A 142 -14.04 -5.45 -6.43
C ARG A 142 -13.08 -6.07 -7.45
N ARG A 143 -11.96 -5.42 -7.74
CA ARG A 143 -10.94 -5.94 -8.66
C ARG A 143 -9.89 -6.75 -7.92
N LEU A 144 -9.59 -6.38 -6.67
CA LEU A 144 -8.61 -7.04 -5.82
C LEU A 144 -9.19 -8.28 -5.13
N ASP A 145 -10.50 -8.31 -4.88
CA ASP A 145 -11.25 -9.52 -4.52
C ASP A 145 -11.26 -10.47 -5.75
N ARG A 146 -10.34 -11.44 -5.77
CA ARG A 146 -10.07 -12.27 -6.95
C ARG A 146 -11.00 -13.47 -7.01
N ASP A 147 -11.41 -13.99 -5.86
CA ASP A 147 -12.31 -15.14 -5.78
C ASP A 147 -13.79 -14.77 -5.65
N GLY A 148 -14.08 -13.49 -5.37
CA GLY A 148 -15.41 -12.92 -5.33
C GLY A 148 -16.17 -13.24 -4.05
N ASP A 149 -15.47 -13.55 -2.95
CA ASP A 149 -16.09 -13.88 -1.66
C ASP A 149 -16.51 -12.64 -0.85
N GLY A 150 -16.14 -11.44 -1.32
CA GLY A 150 -16.44 -10.17 -0.67
C GLY A 150 -15.44 -9.78 0.42
N LEU A 151 -14.30 -10.47 0.49
CA LEU A 151 -13.18 -10.21 1.38
C LEU A 151 -11.89 -10.17 0.54
N ILE A 152 -10.86 -9.51 1.06
CA ILE A 152 -9.51 -9.60 0.48
C ILE A 152 -8.63 -10.28 1.52
N SER A 153 -8.15 -11.47 1.17
CA SER A 153 -7.19 -12.23 1.98
C SER A 153 -5.77 -11.63 1.90
N VAL A 154 -4.93 -11.96 2.89
CA VAL A 154 -3.50 -11.58 2.86
C VAL A 154 -2.81 -12.13 1.60
N GLU A 155 -3.19 -13.32 1.16
CA GLU A 155 -2.67 -13.97 -0.03
C GLU A 155 -3.04 -13.22 -1.32
N GLU A 156 -4.27 -12.74 -1.43
CA GLU A 156 -4.72 -11.90 -2.54
C GLU A 156 -3.99 -10.56 -2.54
N PHE A 157 -3.90 -9.90 -1.39
CA PHE A 157 -3.11 -8.67 -1.25
C PHE A 157 -1.65 -8.85 -1.66
N ALA A 158 -1.02 -9.96 -1.25
CA ALA A 158 0.36 -10.26 -1.63
C ALA A 158 0.49 -10.51 -3.13
N ALA A 159 -0.46 -11.22 -3.74
CA ALA A 159 -0.50 -11.45 -5.18
C ALA A 159 -0.68 -10.14 -5.95
N ASP A 160 -1.62 -9.29 -5.54
CA ASP A 160 -1.90 -8.00 -6.17
C ASP A 160 -0.77 -7.01 -5.98
N THR A 161 -0.11 -7.00 -4.82
CA THR A 161 1.09 -6.19 -4.58
C THR A 161 2.20 -6.59 -5.55
N VAL A 162 2.48 -7.89 -5.67
CA VAL A 162 3.49 -8.39 -6.62
C VAL A 162 3.12 -8.05 -8.06
N GLU A 163 1.84 -8.18 -8.41
CA GLU A 163 1.33 -7.83 -9.73
C GLU A 163 1.42 -6.31 -10.00
N TYR A 164 1.15 -5.47 -9.01
CA TYR A 164 1.30 -4.01 -9.10
C TYR A 164 2.72 -3.62 -9.49
N PHE A 165 3.74 -4.30 -8.96
CA PHE A 165 5.13 -3.97 -9.29
C PHE A 165 5.67 -4.67 -10.55
N THR A 166 5.16 -5.86 -10.88
CA THR A 166 5.75 -6.68 -11.97
C THR A 166 4.92 -6.72 -13.24
N ALA A 167 3.61 -6.48 -13.16
CA ALA A 167 2.74 -6.55 -14.32
C ALA A 167 3.04 -5.41 -15.29
N THR A 168 3.27 -5.78 -16.54
CA THR A 168 3.33 -4.85 -17.67
C THR A 168 1.99 -4.77 -18.41
N ASP A 169 1.07 -5.69 -18.11
CA ASP A 169 -0.32 -5.63 -18.56
C ASP A 169 -1.07 -4.54 -17.77
N ARG A 170 -1.78 -3.68 -18.50
CA ARG A 170 -2.59 -2.60 -17.95
C ARG A 170 -3.93 -3.08 -17.38
N ALA A 171 -4.41 -4.24 -17.83
CA ALA A 171 -5.66 -4.83 -17.37
C ALA A 171 -5.50 -5.66 -16.09
N ALA A 172 -4.25 -5.88 -15.63
CA ALA A 172 -3.97 -6.65 -14.43
C ALA A 172 -4.70 -6.06 -13.21
N PRO A 173 -5.48 -6.87 -12.46
CA PRO A 173 -6.23 -6.40 -11.30
C PRO A 173 -5.38 -5.68 -10.27
N GLY A 174 -4.16 -6.18 -10.01
CA GLY A 174 -3.23 -5.58 -9.05
C GLY A 174 -2.85 -4.15 -9.37
N ASN A 175 -2.99 -3.67 -10.62
CA ASN A 175 -2.79 -2.26 -10.97
C ASN A 175 -3.74 -1.29 -10.22
N TRP A 176 -4.85 -1.81 -9.68
CA TRP A 176 -5.84 -1.06 -8.92
C TRP A 176 -5.58 -0.99 -7.42
N LEU A 177 -4.47 -1.57 -6.94
CA LEU A 177 -4.09 -1.55 -5.52
C LEU A 177 -4.14 -0.14 -4.91
N LEU A 178 -3.76 0.89 -5.68
CA LEU A 178 -3.81 2.30 -5.28
C LEU A 178 -4.85 3.10 -6.07
N GLY A 179 -5.90 2.44 -6.55
CA GLY A 179 -6.88 3.02 -7.47
C GLY A 179 -6.34 3.19 -8.90
N PRO A 180 -7.05 3.94 -9.75
CA PRO A 180 -6.72 4.05 -11.16
C PRO A 180 -5.38 4.78 -11.38
N ILE A 181 -4.46 4.16 -12.14
CA ILE A 181 -3.14 4.73 -12.46
C ILE A 181 -3.25 5.98 -13.34
N GLU A 182 -4.27 6.04 -14.20
CA GLU A 182 -4.65 7.23 -14.96
C GLU A 182 -5.95 7.77 -14.33
N PRO A 183 -5.98 9.02 -13.85
CA PRO A 183 -7.22 9.58 -13.32
C PRO A 183 -8.31 9.50 -14.39
N SER A 184 -9.51 9.08 -14.00
CA SER A 184 -10.68 9.17 -14.86
C SER A 184 -10.71 10.59 -15.43
N LYS A 185 -10.64 10.74 -16.76
CA LYS A 185 -10.84 12.04 -17.38
C LYS A 185 -12.21 12.53 -16.95
N ALA A 186 -12.23 13.57 -16.12
CA ALA A 186 -13.40 14.37 -15.85
C ALA A 186 -13.99 14.92 -17.16
#